data_AF-A0A842MK78-F1
#
_entry.id   AF-A0A842MK78-F1
#
_cell.length_a   1.000
_cell.length_b   1.000
_cell.length_c   1.000
_cell.angle_alpha   90.00
_cell.angle_beta   90.00
_cell.angle_gamma   90.00
#
_symmetry.space_group_name_H-M   'P 1'
#
loop_
_entity.id
_entity.type
_entity.pdbx_description
1 polymer ?
#
loop_
_entity_poly.entity_id
_entity_poly.type
_entity_poly.pdbx_seq_one_letter_code
_entity_poly.pdbx_strand_id
1 'polypeptide(L)'
;MRKIIIAGIVGIALLLSATGVDNRKSTKNFEIAGYADIYSDAYSNAYYTSSPGKPMLPYYVKLYVFPLGSKVSIECTPKMIEKKKASVLIAPPAIAYGTNIRYEGDDETYEVYPENWYSINEYGGLYEGKLSTIVALHLYPVRYIAKENMVEIANDFEIKVDYKPSNVISESEKDLLIIYPSEWENEIVRLIQHKEEKGLRVISEKVENIYSSYEGRDGAEKVKYFIKDMLEEYGIKYVMLVGGKKSYFTGNWGMDGATTSNDELWYCPVRYAALDDQAEFGYLSDLYFADIYNANGTFSSWDTNGDGIFGAWSFKYGKDKLDLAPDVYVGRLACRSLKELQNLIDKIINYENNAYGKEWFNKMLLIGGDTFGGNDVFEGEVSTSWFYDNYMADKFVKTSLYVSDGTLTYGYAEPNYFAGKFAWVNVIKTFSTGFGFVAMDGHGSPTAWATHFTNGEGPWVNGLMTYNMDLLSNGEMQPIVVIGGCHNSEFNISLLDDLQNPWTYQPTYECFSWHLVKMANKGAIATFGNTGLGYGQGGGYDDNKNGIPDEVEYFGGFIEDRFFHAYGSKGKNMLGEAWGTAITDYITVRDPMKDAIDCKTVEEWVLLGDPSLKIGGYP
;
A
#
# COMPACT_ATOMS: atom_id res chain seq x y z
N MET A 1 27.58 8.13 -30.02
CA MET A 1 26.73 8.13 -31.23
C MET A 1 25.29 8.37 -30.78
N ARG A 2 24.57 9.33 -31.36
CA ARG A 2 23.15 9.53 -31.05
C ARG A 2 22.32 8.47 -31.75
N LYS A 3 21.50 7.70 -31.02
CA LYS A 3 20.42 6.88 -31.57
C LYS A 3 19.10 7.57 -31.25
N ILE A 4 18.48 8.17 -32.27
CA ILE A 4 17.11 8.67 -32.18
C ILE A 4 16.20 7.47 -32.50
N ILE A 5 15.27 7.16 -31.60
CA ILE A 5 14.22 6.15 -31.82
C ILE A 5 12.91 6.90 -31.96
N ILE A 6 12.38 6.97 -33.18
CA ILE A 6 11.03 7.49 -33.47
C ILE A 6 10.11 6.28 -33.62
N ALA A 7 9.21 6.09 -32.67
CA ALA A 7 8.15 5.10 -32.72
C ALA A 7 6.83 5.79 -33.12
N GLY A 8 6.60 5.94 -34.43
CA GLY A 8 5.34 6.49 -34.95
C GLY A 8 4.30 5.39 -35.14
N ILE A 9 3.14 5.50 -34.48
CA ILE A 9 2.00 4.60 -34.68
C ILE A 9 1.22 5.10 -35.90
N VAL A 10 1.10 4.26 -36.94
CA VAL A 10 0.34 4.58 -38.16
C VAL A 10 -0.59 3.42 -38.50
N GLY A 11 -1.84 3.52 -38.06
CA GLY A 11 -2.91 2.59 -38.45
C GLY A 11 -3.42 2.90 -39.86
N ILE A 12 -3.34 1.93 -40.78
CA ILE A 12 -3.92 2.01 -42.12
C ILE A 12 -5.00 0.93 -42.24
N ALA A 13 -6.23 1.33 -42.53
CA ALA A 13 -7.35 0.45 -42.84
C ALA A 13 -7.99 0.89 -44.17
N LEU A 14 -8.23 -0.05 -45.09
CA LEU A 14 -8.77 0.25 -46.42
C LEU A 14 -9.41 -0.99 -47.08
N LEU A 15 -10.51 -0.77 -47.81
CA LEU A 15 -11.31 -1.73 -48.59
C LEU A 15 -12.21 -2.69 -47.74
N LEU A 16 -13.45 -3.07 -48.14
CA LEU A 16 -14.30 -2.61 -49.26
C LEU A 16 -15.82 -2.86 -48.99
N SER A 17 -16.64 -2.50 -49.99
CA SER A 17 -18.11 -2.61 -50.15
C SER A 17 -18.67 -4.04 -50.40
N ALA A 18 -19.99 -4.34 -50.38
CA ALA A 18 -21.22 -3.71 -49.84
C ALA A 18 -22.48 -4.60 -50.14
N THR A 19 -23.69 -4.05 -49.90
CA THR A 19 -25.06 -4.49 -50.27
C THR A 19 -25.75 -5.51 -49.34
N GLY A 20 -27.01 -5.30 -48.88
CA GLY A 20 -27.84 -4.09 -48.93
C GLY A 20 -29.28 -4.24 -48.38
N VAL A 21 -29.87 -3.11 -47.94
CA VAL A 21 -31.27 -2.58 -48.18
C VAL A 21 -32.46 -3.56 -48.05
N ASP A 22 -33.57 -3.28 -47.33
CA ASP A 22 -34.05 -2.17 -46.47
C ASP A 22 -34.80 -2.83 -45.26
N ASN A 23 -35.62 -2.24 -44.36
CA ASN A 23 -36.29 -0.93 -44.31
C ASN A 23 -36.56 -0.48 -42.85
N ARG A 24 -37.13 0.72 -42.74
CA ARG A 24 -37.34 1.54 -41.54
C ARG A 24 -38.60 1.17 -40.72
N LYS A 25 -38.48 1.35 -39.41
CA LYS A 25 -39.31 2.36 -38.71
C LYS A 25 -38.40 3.47 -38.19
N SER A 26 -38.88 4.71 -38.23
CA SER A 26 -38.07 5.91 -38.04
C SER A 26 -38.67 6.80 -36.96
N THR A 27 -37.97 6.94 -35.84
CA THR A 27 -38.25 7.97 -34.84
C THR A 27 -37.07 8.95 -34.85
N LYS A 28 -37.24 10.10 -35.53
CA LYS A 28 -36.21 11.14 -35.54
C LYS A 28 -36.30 11.97 -34.26
N ASN A 29 -35.29 11.83 -33.40
CA ASN A 29 -34.87 12.93 -32.53
C ASN A 29 -33.75 13.71 -33.23
N PHE A 30 -33.56 14.98 -32.84
CA PHE A 30 -32.64 15.90 -33.51
C PHE A 30 -31.21 15.76 -32.98
N GLU A 31 -30.24 16.26 -33.76
CA GLU A 31 -28.81 16.22 -33.42
C GLU A 31 -28.49 17.03 -32.16
N ILE A 32 -27.63 16.47 -31.30
CA ILE A 32 -26.77 17.25 -30.41
C ILE A 32 -25.35 17.08 -30.94
N ALA A 33 -24.73 18.19 -31.36
CA ALA A 33 -23.37 18.14 -31.88
C ALA A 33 -22.33 18.07 -30.74
N GLY A 34 -21.40 17.14 -30.84
CA GLY A 34 -20.04 17.30 -30.30
C GLY A 34 -19.85 17.21 -28.79
N TYR A 35 -20.49 16.28 -28.10
CA TYR A 35 -19.99 15.77 -26.83
C TYR A 35 -18.89 14.72 -27.08
N ALA A 36 -17.77 14.83 -26.37
CA ALA A 36 -16.74 13.80 -26.25
C ALA A 36 -17.11 12.82 -25.13
N ASP A 37 -16.97 11.52 -25.40
CA ASP A 37 -17.15 10.45 -24.43
C ASP A 37 -15.78 10.01 -23.90
N ILE A 38 -15.41 10.54 -22.74
CA ILE A 38 -14.09 10.37 -22.11
C ILE A 38 -14.04 9.20 -21.12
N TYR A 39 -15.15 8.44 -21.01
CA TYR A 39 -15.35 7.28 -20.15
C TYR A 39 -15.73 6.06 -21.00
N SER A 40 -14.97 5.85 -22.09
CA SER A 40 -15.26 4.88 -23.15
C SER A 40 -14.02 4.10 -23.58
N ASP A 41 -14.19 3.01 -24.33
CA ASP A 41 -13.13 2.12 -24.86
C ASP A 41 -11.88 2.84 -25.43
N ALA A 42 -12.06 4.07 -25.94
CA ALA A 42 -11.00 4.95 -26.43
C ALA A 42 -9.92 5.29 -25.37
N TYR A 43 -10.23 5.14 -24.08
CA TYR A 43 -9.32 5.33 -22.95
C TYR A 43 -9.11 4.04 -22.15
N SER A 44 -9.27 2.88 -22.78
CA SER A 44 -8.98 1.59 -22.15
C SER A 44 -7.55 1.51 -21.58
N ASN A 45 -7.43 1.05 -20.33
CA ASN A 45 -6.19 1.02 -19.55
C ASN A 45 -5.62 2.41 -19.19
N ALA A 46 -6.42 3.49 -19.25
CA ALA A 46 -6.10 4.75 -18.58
C ALA A 46 -6.47 4.69 -17.10
N TYR A 47 -5.66 5.34 -16.26
CA TYR A 47 -6.03 5.67 -14.88
C TYR A 47 -6.85 6.97 -14.88
N TYR A 48 -7.66 7.22 -13.84
CA TYR A 48 -8.45 8.46 -13.74
C TYR A 48 -7.98 9.35 -12.59
N THR A 49 -7.87 10.67 -12.85
CA THR A 49 -7.49 11.65 -11.83
C THR A 49 -8.57 11.75 -10.74
N SER A 50 -8.17 11.71 -9.47
CA SER A 50 -9.09 11.56 -8.34
C SER A 50 -8.90 12.57 -7.20
N SER A 51 -8.22 13.69 -7.46
CA SER A 51 -8.12 14.78 -6.47
C SER A 51 -9.53 15.30 -6.14
N PRO A 52 -9.99 15.27 -4.87
CA PRO A 52 -11.36 15.62 -4.50
C PRO A 52 -11.84 16.96 -5.07
N GLY A 53 -13.09 17.00 -5.53
CA GLY A 53 -13.71 18.20 -6.11
C GLY A 53 -13.18 18.60 -7.51
N LYS A 54 -12.15 17.93 -8.03
CA LYS A 54 -11.58 18.17 -9.37
C LYS A 54 -12.10 17.12 -10.38
N PRO A 55 -12.04 17.37 -11.70
CA PRO A 55 -12.59 16.47 -12.71
C PRO A 55 -11.88 15.11 -12.78
N MET A 56 -12.63 14.02 -12.95
CA MET A 56 -12.08 12.69 -13.22
C MET A 56 -11.74 12.56 -14.71
N LEU A 57 -10.46 12.59 -15.06
CA LEU A 57 -10.00 12.60 -16.46
C LEU A 57 -8.96 11.49 -16.69
N PRO A 58 -8.98 10.83 -17.86
CA PRO A 58 -8.08 9.73 -18.16
C PRO A 58 -6.63 10.21 -18.33
N TYR A 59 -5.68 9.48 -17.74
CA TYR A 59 -4.24 9.68 -17.87
C TYR A 59 -3.49 8.35 -18.02
N TYR A 60 -2.29 8.42 -18.59
CA TYR A 60 -1.41 7.27 -18.78
C TYR A 60 -0.04 7.53 -18.17
N VAL A 61 0.58 6.50 -17.59
CA VAL A 61 1.94 6.61 -17.02
C VAL A 61 2.94 5.81 -17.86
N LYS A 62 4.11 6.40 -18.13
CA LYS A 62 5.24 5.73 -18.76
C LYS A 62 6.47 5.83 -17.87
N LEU A 63 7.02 4.69 -17.46
CA LEU A 63 8.23 4.63 -16.65
C LEU A 63 9.49 4.60 -17.52
N TYR A 64 10.48 5.40 -17.16
CA TYR A 64 11.83 5.36 -17.70
C TYR A 64 12.81 5.13 -16.55
N VAL A 65 13.66 4.11 -16.64
CA VAL A 65 14.51 3.66 -15.53
C VAL A 65 15.98 3.77 -15.91
N PHE A 66 16.77 4.43 -15.04
CA PHE A 66 18.18 4.74 -15.25
C PHE A 66 18.99 4.38 -13.99
N PRO A 67 20.34 4.27 -14.05
CA PRO A 67 21.16 4.14 -12.85
C PRO A 67 20.92 5.31 -11.87
N LEU A 68 20.90 5.05 -10.55
CA LEU A 68 20.62 6.07 -9.53
C LEU A 68 21.50 7.33 -9.68
N GLY A 69 20.90 8.50 -9.47
CA GLY A 69 21.53 9.81 -9.67
C GLY A 69 21.70 10.23 -11.14
N SER A 70 21.13 9.51 -12.10
CA SER A 70 21.12 9.93 -13.51
C SER A 70 20.31 11.21 -13.67
N LYS A 71 20.86 12.20 -14.37
CA LYS A 71 20.14 13.45 -14.65
C LYS A 71 19.35 13.29 -15.95
N VAL A 72 18.04 13.31 -15.85
CA VAL A 72 17.10 13.08 -16.96
C VAL A 72 16.49 14.42 -17.40
N SER A 73 16.05 14.50 -18.65
CA SER A 73 15.29 15.61 -19.21
C SER A 73 14.27 15.04 -20.20
N ILE A 74 12.99 15.25 -19.92
CA ILE A 74 11.89 14.81 -20.81
C ILE A 74 11.17 16.04 -21.37
N GLU A 75 11.22 16.21 -22.68
CA GLU A 75 10.31 17.11 -23.40
C GLU A 75 9.14 16.27 -23.93
N CYS A 76 7.90 16.67 -23.61
CA CYS A 76 6.72 16.06 -24.20
C CYS A 76 5.89 17.12 -24.93
N THR A 77 5.48 16.85 -26.17
CA THR A 77 4.69 17.76 -27.00
C THR A 77 3.41 17.08 -27.47
N PRO A 78 2.21 17.49 -26.98
CA PRO A 78 0.94 16.99 -27.48
C PRO A 78 0.75 17.32 -28.97
N LYS A 79 0.11 16.41 -29.69
CA LYS A 79 -0.19 16.50 -31.12
C LYS A 79 -1.68 16.26 -31.36
N MET A 80 -2.15 16.69 -32.53
CA MET A 80 -3.54 16.48 -32.97
C MET A 80 -4.56 16.90 -31.91
N ILE A 81 -4.37 18.10 -31.35
CA ILE A 81 -5.25 18.66 -30.32
C ILE A 81 -6.56 19.10 -30.98
N GLU A 82 -7.67 18.61 -30.46
CA GLU A 82 -9.02 19.06 -30.78
C GLU A 82 -9.72 19.60 -29.52
N LYS A 83 -10.76 20.43 -29.70
CA LYS A 83 -11.58 20.96 -28.60
C LYS A 83 -13.04 20.57 -28.82
N LYS A 84 -13.65 19.94 -27.82
CA LYS A 84 -15.01 19.39 -27.84
C LYS A 84 -15.77 19.77 -26.58
N LYS A 85 -17.10 19.67 -26.61
CA LYS A 85 -17.87 19.70 -25.35
C LYS A 85 -17.71 18.35 -24.65
N ALA A 86 -17.86 18.31 -23.33
CA ALA A 86 -17.94 17.06 -22.57
C ALA A 86 -18.92 17.22 -21.42
N SER A 87 -19.23 16.10 -20.76
CA SER A 87 -19.62 16.11 -19.36
C SER A 87 -18.47 15.46 -18.61
N VAL A 88 -18.00 16.09 -17.53
CA VAL A 88 -16.99 15.51 -16.65
C VAL A 88 -17.66 15.05 -15.37
N LEU A 89 -17.22 13.90 -14.85
CA LEU A 89 -17.44 13.52 -13.47
C LEU A 89 -16.49 14.30 -12.56
N ILE A 90 -16.85 14.47 -11.30
CA ILE A 90 -16.04 15.14 -10.29
C ILE A 90 -15.65 14.08 -9.27
N ALA A 91 -14.37 14.04 -8.90
CA ALA A 91 -13.84 13.06 -7.96
C ALA A 91 -14.52 13.23 -6.58
N PRO A 92 -15.00 12.15 -5.95
CA PRO A 92 -15.49 12.21 -4.57
C PRO A 92 -14.35 12.54 -3.58
N PRO A 93 -14.68 12.89 -2.34
CA PRO A 93 -13.70 12.88 -1.26
C PRO A 93 -13.25 11.46 -0.93
N ALA A 94 -12.01 11.32 -0.43
CA ALA A 94 -11.55 10.07 0.19
C ALA A 94 -12.27 9.86 1.53
N ILE A 95 -12.60 8.61 1.88
CA ILE A 95 -13.33 8.29 3.12
C ILE A 95 -12.46 7.42 4.03
N ALA A 96 -12.30 7.84 5.29
CA ALA A 96 -11.55 7.10 6.30
C ALA A 96 -12.37 5.91 6.83
N TYR A 97 -11.83 4.69 6.76
CA TYR A 97 -12.57 3.47 7.08
C TYR A 97 -13.15 3.51 8.51
N GLY A 98 -14.44 3.19 8.66
CA GLY A 98 -15.12 3.11 9.96
C GLY A 98 -15.58 4.45 10.53
N THR A 99 -15.52 5.51 9.73
CA THR A 99 -15.86 6.88 10.16
C THR A 99 -16.78 7.58 9.15
N ASN A 100 -17.34 8.73 9.55
CA ASN A 100 -17.97 9.68 8.63
C ASN A 100 -16.99 10.80 8.20
N ILE A 101 -15.68 10.62 8.42
CA ILE A 101 -14.65 11.61 8.10
C ILE A 101 -14.34 11.52 6.60
N ARG A 102 -14.31 12.68 5.95
CA ARG A 102 -14.08 12.83 4.52
C ARG A 102 -12.95 13.82 4.29
N TYR A 103 -11.98 13.46 3.45
CA TYR A 103 -10.96 14.39 2.99
C TYR A 103 -11.45 15.05 1.70
N GLU A 104 -11.97 16.27 1.83
CA GLU A 104 -12.54 17.06 0.72
C GLU A 104 -11.46 17.77 -0.14
N GLY A 105 -10.18 17.53 0.15
CA GLY A 105 -9.04 18.11 -0.57
C GLY A 105 -8.71 19.57 -0.21
N ASP A 106 -7.72 20.13 -0.90
CA ASP A 106 -7.40 21.57 -0.85
C ASP A 106 -8.34 22.37 -1.77
N ASP A 107 -8.80 23.53 -1.29
CA ASP A 107 -9.83 24.41 -1.88
C ASP A 107 -9.31 25.21 -3.12
N GLU A 108 -8.76 24.49 -4.11
CA GLU A 108 -8.05 25.04 -5.28
C GLU A 108 -8.96 25.27 -6.51
N THR A 109 -9.17 26.54 -6.89
CA THR A 109 -9.84 26.91 -8.15
C THR A 109 -8.92 26.74 -9.36
N TYR A 110 -9.34 25.97 -10.37
CA TYR A 110 -8.64 25.81 -11.64
C TYR A 110 -9.37 26.49 -12.82
N GLU A 111 -8.61 26.99 -13.80
CA GLU A 111 -9.18 27.41 -15.10
C GLU A 111 -9.16 26.28 -16.14
N VAL A 112 -8.09 25.48 -16.12
CA VAL A 112 -7.88 24.27 -16.93
C VAL A 112 -7.34 23.17 -16.03
N TYR A 113 -7.88 21.95 -16.11
CA TYR A 113 -7.45 20.80 -15.32
C TYR A 113 -7.28 19.53 -16.16
N PRO A 114 -6.16 18.79 -16.06
CA PRO A 114 -4.91 19.24 -15.46
C PRO A 114 -4.38 20.50 -16.17
N GLU A 115 -3.61 21.33 -15.48
CA GLU A 115 -3.06 22.55 -16.10
C GLU A 115 -2.14 22.21 -17.27
N ASN A 116 -1.26 21.21 -17.07
CA ASN A 116 -0.25 20.79 -18.04
C ASN A 116 -0.67 19.53 -18.78
N TRP A 117 -0.17 19.36 -20.01
CA TRP A 117 -0.42 18.17 -20.85
C TRP A 117 0.32 16.91 -20.37
N TYR A 118 1.28 17.08 -19.45
CA TYR A 118 2.04 16.01 -18.82
C TYR A 118 2.63 16.49 -17.49
N SER A 119 3.04 15.57 -16.62
CA SER A 119 3.98 15.85 -15.53
C SER A 119 5.08 14.79 -15.49
N ILE A 120 6.19 15.12 -14.82
CA ILE A 120 7.33 14.22 -14.63
C ILE A 120 7.64 14.17 -13.14
N ASN A 121 7.68 12.97 -12.58
CA ASN A 121 8.15 12.73 -11.23
C ASN A 121 9.37 11.81 -11.29
N GLU A 122 10.36 12.08 -10.45
CA GLU A 122 11.60 11.32 -10.37
C GLU A 122 11.74 10.74 -8.97
N TYR A 123 12.08 9.45 -8.88
CA TYR A 123 12.21 8.69 -7.64
C TYR A 123 13.57 7.98 -7.58
N GLY A 124 14.16 7.81 -6.39
CA GLY A 124 15.31 6.94 -6.13
C GLY A 124 14.88 5.67 -5.42
N GLY A 125 15.21 4.49 -5.95
CA GLY A 125 14.82 3.24 -5.30
C GLY A 125 15.06 1.96 -6.09
N LEU A 126 14.64 0.83 -5.55
CA LEU A 126 14.75 -0.48 -6.19
C LEU A 126 13.70 -0.67 -7.29
N TYR A 127 14.16 -0.71 -8.53
CA TYR A 127 13.39 -1.22 -9.67
C TYR A 127 13.99 -2.54 -10.15
N GLU A 128 13.20 -3.62 -10.17
CA GLU A 128 13.65 -4.99 -10.49
C GLU A 128 14.96 -5.40 -9.78
N GLY A 129 15.01 -5.10 -8.47
CA GLY A 129 16.14 -5.44 -7.59
C GLY A 129 17.41 -4.60 -7.80
N LYS A 130 17.31 -3.41 -8.41
CA LYS A 130 18.44 -2.50 -8.67
C LYS A 130 18.12 -1.06 -8.28
N LEU A 131 19.04 -0.43 -7.55
CA LEU A 131 18.99 1.00 -7.21
C LEU A 131 19.01 1.85 -8.49
N SER A 132 17.95 2.61 -8.70
CA SER A 132 17.63 3.27 -9.97
C SER A 132 17.07 4.66 -9.75
N THR A 133 17.33 5.57 -10.69
CA THR A 133 16.48 6.74 -10.90
C THR A 133 15.29 6.28 -11.74
N ILE A 134 14.11 6.24 -11.14
CA ILE A 134 12.83 5.88 -11.77
C ILE A 134 12.14 7.19 -12.15
N VAL A 135 11.76 7.36 -13.42
CA VAL A 135 11.09 8.56 -13.90
C VAL A 135 9.70 8.20 -14.41
N ALA A 136 8.66 8.64 -13.71
CA ALA A 136 7.28 8.51 -14.14
C ALA A 136 6.87 9.71 -14.98
N LEU A 137 6.52 9.46 -16.24
CA LEU A 137 5.93 10.45 -17.14
C LEU A 137 4.42 10.22 -17.20
N HIS A 138 3.68 11.06 -16.50
CA HIS A 138 2.21 11.14 -16.57
C HIS A 138 1.82 11.93 -17.82
N LEU A 139 0.99 11.35 -18.68
CA LEU A 139 0.45 11.96 -19.89
C LEU A 139 -1.04 12.20 -19.69
N TYR A 140 -1.47 13.45 -19.89
CA TYR A 140 -2.86 13.87 -19.70
C TYR A 140 -3.52 14.12 -21.08
N PRO A 141 -4.01 13.08 -21.77
CA PRO A 141 -4.63 13.20 -23.11
C PRO A 141 -5.88 14.08 -23.13
N VAL A 142 -6.54 14.28 -21.99
CA VAL A 142 -7.73 15.13 -21.84
C VAL A 142 -7.46 16.21 -20.81
N ARG A 143 -7.83 17.46 -21.13
CA ARG A 143 -7.86 18.59 -20.18
C ARG A 143 -9.20 19.31 -20.25
N TYR A 144 -9.84 19.56 -19.12
CA TYR A 144 -11.12 20.26 -19.00
C TYR A 144 -10.94 21.76 -18.75
N ILE A 145 -11.70 22.60 -19.46
CA ILE A 145 -11.68 24.06 -19.36
C ILE A 145 -12.97 24.52 -18.65
N ALA A 146 -12.84 24.88 -17.37
CA ALA A 146 -13.96 25.06 -16.45
C ALA A 146 -14.95 26.14 -16.91
N LYS A 147 -14.44 27.30 -17.34
CA LYS A 147 -15.25 28.46 -17.75
C LYS A 147 -16.05 28.24 -19.05
N GLU A 148 -15.65 27.27 -19.86
CA GLU A 148 -16.27 26.99 -21.17
C GLU A 148 -17.11 25.70 -21.19
N ASN A 149 -16.96 24.84 -20.16
CA ASN A 149 -17.51 23.49 -20.12
C ASN A 149 -17.18 22.69 -21.41
N MET A 150 -15.89 22.65 -21.72
CA MET A 150 -15.29 21.96 -22.87
C MET A 150 -14.01 21.25 -22.46
N VAL A 151 -13.63 20.22 -23.21
CA VAL A 151 -12.34 19.55 -23.10
C VAL A 151 -11.47 19.82 -24.32
N GLU A 152 -10.16 19.88 -24.11
CA GLU A 152 -9.15 19.69 -25.15
C GLU A 152 -8.64 18.25 -25.09
N ILE A 153 -8.48 17.62 -26.24
CA ILE A 153 -8.04 16.22 -26.37
C ILE A 153 -6.82 16.17 -27.28
N ALA A 154 -5.69 15.68 -26.76
CA ALA A 154 -4.48 15.38 -27.52
C ALA A 154 -4.49 13.91 -27.95
N ASN A 155 -4.55 13.67 -29.26
CA ASN A 155 -4.67 12.32 -29.83
C ASN A 155 -3.30 11.61 -30.03
N ASP A 156 -2.18 12.30 -29.78
CA ASP A 156 -0.82 11.75 -29.84
C ASP A 156 0.16 12.63 -29.04
N PHE A 157 1.34 12.10 -28.68
CA PHE A 157 2.37 12.78 -27.88
C PHE A 157 3.79 12.46 -28.41
N GLU A 158 4.49 13.48 -28.91
CA GLU A 158 5.92 13.37 -29.21
C GLU A 158 6.71 13.51 -27.90
N ILE A 159 7.39 12.43 -27.49
CA ILE A 159 8.21 12.39 -26.28
C ILE A 159 9.69 12.32 -26.68
N LYS A 160 10.52 13.19 -26.12
CA LYS A 160 11.98 13.16 -26.24
C LYS A 160 12.58 12.98 -24.85
N VAL A 161 13.56 12.08 -24.74
CA VAL A 161 14.25 11.78 -23.48
C VAL A 161 15.74 11.89 -23.73
N ASP A 162 16.37 12.88 -23.12
CA ASP A 162 17.82 13.00 -23.00
C ASP A 162 18.21 12.69 -21.55
N TYR A 163 19.31 11.96 -21.34
CA TYR A 163 19.80 11.67 -19.99
C TYR A 163 21.33 11.66 -19.93
N LYS A 164 21.87 11.95 -18.76
CA LYS A 164 23.28 11.76 -18.42
C LYS A 164 23.38 10.74 -17.27
N PRO A 165 24.03 9.58 -17.47
CA PRO A 165 24.21 8.60 -16.41
C PRO A 165 25.11 9.12 -15.28
N SER A 166 24.83 8.65 -14.07
CA SER A 166 25.76 8.71 -12.93
C SER A 166 26.70 7.48 -12.91
N ASN A 167 27.58 7.42 -11.90
CA ASN A 167 28.28 6.19 -11.54
C ASN A 167 27.30 5.22 -10.86
N VAL A 168 27.53 3.91 -11.03
CA VAL A 168 26.68 2.85 -10.49
C VAL A 168 27.22 2.43 -9.11
N ILE A 169 26.31 2.13 -8.18
CA ILE A 169 26.62 1.50 -6.88
C ILE A 169 27.09 0.04 -7.11
N SER A 170 27.79 -0.54 -6.13
CA SER A 170 28.35 -1.90 -6.17
C SER A 170 27.30 -3.00 -6.39
N GLU A 171 27.76 -4.19 -6.79
CA GLU A 171 26.94 -5.40 -6.72
C GLU A 171 26.78 -5.85 -5.26
N SER A 172 25.59 -6.34 -4.92
CA SER A 172 25.21 -6.83 -3.59
C SER A 172 26.15 -7.93 -3.08
N GLU A 173 26.95 -7.64 -2.05
CA GLU A 173 27.79 -8.58 -1.29
C GLU A 173 27.03 -9.24 -0.13
N LYS A 174 26.08 -8.53 0.46
CA LYS A 174 25.12 -9.03 1.46
C LYS A 174 23.69 -8.89 0.94
N ASP A 175 22.80 -9.74 1.42
CA ASP A 175 21.38 -9.73 1.02
C ASP A 175 20.48 -9.15 2.11
N LEU A 176 20.68 -9.60 3.36
CA LEU A 176 19.84 -9.27 4.51
C LEU A 176 20.67 -8.61 5.62
N LEU A 177 20.20 -7.45 6.10
CA LEU A 177 20.61 -6.84 7.35
C LEU A 177 19.57 -7.14 8.45
N ILE A 178 20.01 -7.56 9.64
CA ILE A 178 19.16 -7.72 10.84
C ILE A 178 19.60 -6.74 11.92
N ILE A 179 18.71 -5.85 12.35
CA ILE A 179 18.95 -4.88 13.44
C ILE A 179 18.15 -5.31 14.67
N TYR A 180 18.80 -5.46 15.83
CA TYR A 180 18.21 -6.10 17.01
C TYR A 180 18.76 -5.55 18.35
N PRO A 181 18.04 -5.63 19.48
CA PRO A 181 18.59 -5.28 20.80
C PRO A 181 19.59 -6.33 21.29
N SER A 182 20.69 -5.89 21.90
CA SER A 182 21.81 -6.74 22.32
C SER A 182 21.42 -7.95 23.17
N GLU A 183 20.37 -7.84 24.00
CA GLU A 183 19.87 -8.91 24.87
C GLU A 183 19.32 -10.14 24.12
N TRP A 184 19.02 -10.04 22.82
CA TRP A 184 18.43 -11.14 22.02
C TRP A 184 19.43 -11.84 21.08
N GLU A 185 20.72 -11.51 21.15
CA GLU A 185 21.79 -12.02 20.27
C GLU A 185 21.75 -13.54 20.05
N ASN A 186 21.64 -14.36 21.11
CA ASN A 186 21.61 -15.83 21.01
C ASN A 186 20.46 -16.36 20.14
N GLU A 187 19.33 -15.64 20.12
CA GLU A 187 18.12 -16.02 19.39
C GLU A 187 18.21 -15.58 17.92
N ILE A 188 18.74 -14.37 17.70
CA ILE A 188 19.07 -13.85 16.36
C ILE A 188 20.10 -14.73 15.65
N VAL A 189 21.10 -15.27 16.37
CA VAL A 189 22.07 -16.21 15.80
C VAL A 189 21.40 -17.49 15.25
N ARG A 190 20.30 -17.99 15.86
CA ARG A 190 19.54 -19.12 15.28
C ARG A 190 18.87 -18.74 13.95
N LEU A 191 18.32 -17.52 13.87
CA LEU A 191 17.72 -17.01 12.63
C LEU A 191 18.76 -16.77 11.53
N ILE A 192 19.92 -16.18 11.88
CA ILE A 192 21.05 -15.98 10.96
C ILE A 192 21.48 -17.32 10.36
N GLN A 193 21.74 -18.34 11.20
CA GLN A 193 22.11 -19.68 10.71
C GLN A 193 21.08 -20.21 9.72
N HIS A 194 19.78 -20.10 10.03
CA HIS A 194 18.73 -20.57 9.12
C HIS A 194 18.73 -19.82 7.78
N LYS A 195 18.89 -18.48 7.80
CA LYS A 195 18.89 -17.66 6.59
C LYS A 195 20.13 -17.94 5.71
N GLU A 196 21.28 -18.21 6.32
CA GLU A 196 22.48 -18.67 5.61
C GLU A 196 22.32 -20.10 5.06
N GLU A 197 21.65 -21.01 5.78
CA GLU A 197 21.25 -22.34 5.26
C GLU A 197 20.27 -22.24 4.06
N LYS A 198 19.46 -21.17 3.99
CA LYS A 198 18.62 -20.82 2.84
C LYS A 198 19.34 -19.99 1.76
N GLY A 199 20.65 -19.78 1.90
CA GLY A 199 21.51 -19.16 0.89
C GLY A 199 21.52 -17.62 0.87
N LEU A 200 20.93 -16.96 1.87
CA LEU A 200 21.02 -15.50 2.04
C LEU A 200 22.31 -15.14 2.76
N ARG A 201 23.05 -14.15 2.27
CA ARG A 201 24.28 -13.66 2.92
C ARG A 201 23.90 -12.60 3.95
N VAL A 202 23.91 -12.97 5.22
CA VAL A 202 23.40 -12.11 6.30
C VAL A 202 24.48 -11.21 6.89
N ILE A 203 24.10 -10.02 7.32
CA ILE A 203 24.85 -9.15 8.24
C ILE A 203 23.89 -8.70 9.35
N SER A 204 24.40 -8.40 10.55
CA SER A 204 23.55 -8.06 11.68
C SER A 204 24.26 -7.15 12.68
N GLU A 205 23.55 -6.19 13.25
CA GLU A 205 24.11 -5.24 14.21
C GLU A 205 23.13 -4.91 15.34
N LYS A 206 23.69 -4.57 16.51
CA LYS A 206 22.96 -4.26 17.74
C LYS A 206 22.53 -2.79 17.74
N VAL A 207 21.29 -2.52 18.13
CA VAL A 207 20.74 -1.15 18.24
C VAL A 207 21.63 -0.27 19.12
N GLU A 208 22.15 -0.81 20.21
CA GLU A 208 23.05 -0.11 21.14
C GLU A 208 24.42 0.21 20.52
N ASN A 209 24.94 -0.67 19.66
CA ASN A 209 26.18 -0.40 18.91
C ASN A 209 25.96 0.76 17.93
N ILE A 210 24.87 0.73 17.15
CA ILE A 210 24.48 1.81 16.24
C ILE A 210 24.35 3.14 17.01
N TYR A 211 23.61 3.15 18.13
CA TYR A 211 23.38 4.36 18.94
C TYR A 211 24.67 4.99 19.45
N SER A 212 25.69 4.17 19.74
CA SER A 212 27.02 4.60 20.21
C SER A 212 28.00 4.98 19.10
N SER A 213 27.75 4.57 17.85
CA SER A 213 28.70 4.73 16.72
C SER A 213 28.22 5.73 15.67
N TYR A 214 26.92 5.96 15.55
CA TYR A 214 26.31 6.88 14.58
C TYR A 214 25.89 8.19 15.23
N GLU A 215 26.09 9.29 14.51
CA GLU A 215 25.47 10.58 14.82
C GLU A 215 24.10 10.69 14.13
N GLY A 216 23.20 11.47 14.73
CA GLY A 216 21.81 11.62 14.29
C GLY A 216 20.97 12.25 15.40
N ARG A 217 19.85 12.87 15.03
CA ARG A 217 18.96 13.61 15.95
C ARG A 217 18.24 12.70 16.94
N ASP A 218 17.94 11.47 16.53
CA ASP A 218 17.38 10.40 17.35
C ASP A 218 17.85 9.01 16.88
N GLY A 219 17.46 7.96 17.60
CA GLY A 219 17.80 6.57 17.30
C GLY A 219 17.32 6.10 15.93
N ALA A 220 16.15 6.58 15.47
CA ALA A 220 15.63 6.26 14.14
C ALA A 220 16.50 6.85 13.02
N GLU A 221 16.94 8.11 13.13
CA GLU A 221 17.87 8.69 12.14
C GLU A 221 19.24 8.00 12.17
N LYS A 222 19.77 7.66 13.35
CA LYS A 222 21.00 6.87 13.48
C LYS A 222 20.91 5.51 12.78
N VAL A 223 19.78 4.81 12.96
CA VAL A 223 19.50 3.54 12.25
C VAL A 223 19.39 3.76 10.74
N LYS A 224 18.77 4.85 10.27
CA LYS A 224 18.68 5.17 8.83
C LYS A 224 20.06 5.43 8.21
N TYR A 225 20.96 6.15 8.89
CA TYR A 225 22.35 6.32 8.43
C TYR A 225 23.13 5.00 8.41
N PHE A 226 22.94 4.12 9.40
CA PHE A 226 23.57 2.80 9.38
C PHE A 226 23.05 1.92 8.21
N ILE A 227 21.74 1.93 7.93
CA ILE A 227 21.16 1.24 6.77
C ILE A 227 21.77 1.76 5.46
N LYS A 228 21.88 3.09 5.31
CA LYS A 228 22.53 3.75 4.16
C LYS A 228 23.99 3.30 3.99
N ASP A 229 24.77 3.21 5.06
CA ASP A 229 26.16 2.76 4.99
C ASP A 229 26.27 1.27 4.61
N MET A 230 25.41 0.41 5.16
CA MET A 230 25.35 -1.01 4.79
C MET A 230 24.88 -1.21 3.34
N LEU A 231 24.08 -0.30 2.80
CA LEU A 231 23.68 -0.26 1.38
C LEU A 231 24.83 0.17 0.46
N GLU A 232 25.65 1.15 0.86
CA GLU A 232 26.82 1.59 0.09
C GLU A 232 27.99 0.60 0.14
N GLU A 233 28.26 0.00 1.30
CA GLU A 233 29.39 -0.92 1.51
C GLU A 233 29.09 -2.33 1.00
N TYR A 234 27.89 -2.87 1.30
CA TYR A 234 27.54 -4.27 1.04
C TYR A 234 26.39 -4.49 0.05
N GLY A 235 25.69 -3.43 -0.40
CA GLY A 235 24.57 -3.56 -1.33
C GLY A 235 23.44 -4.46 -0.81
N ILE A 236 23.07 -4.30 0.47
CA ILE A 236 21.94 -5.03 1.08
C ILE A 236 20.62 -4.77 0.35
N LYS A 237 19.67 -5.69 0.48
CA LYS A 237 18.33 -5.60 -0.16
C LYS A 237 17.18 -5.70 0.82
N TYR A 238 17.38 -6.40 1.94
CA TYR A 238 16.38 -6.60 2.98
C TYR A 238 16.88 -6.03 4.30
N VAL A 239 16.02 -5.34 5.04
CA VAL A 239 16.30 -4.84 6.40
C VAL A 239 15.23 -5.35 7.35
N MET A 240 15.61 -6.28 8.23
CA MET A 240 14.75 -6.78 9.29
C MET A 240 14.97 -5.97 10.56
N LEU A 241 13.93 -5.24 10.99
CA LEU A 241 13.93 -4.48 12.24
C LEU A 241 13.34 -5.37 13.35
N VAL A 242 14.15 -5.78 14.32
CA VAL A 242 13.72 -6.68 15.40
C VAL A 242 13.56 -5.91 16.70
N GLY A 243 12.32 -5.63 17.08
CA GLY A 243 11.96 -4.94 18.31
C GLY A 243 10.73 -4.04 18.15
N GLY A 244 9.82 -4.16 19.12
CA GLY A 244 8.68 -3.27 19.32
C GLY A 244 8.76 -2.50 20.64
N LYS A 245 7.61 -2.03 21.13
CA LYS A 245 7.46 -1.19 22.32
C LYS A 245 7.67 -1.99 23.61
N LYS A 246 8.66 -1.62 24.44
CA LYS A 246 9.14 -2.38 25.60
C LYS A 246 8.07 -2.68 26.66
N SER A 247 7.17 -1.74 26.94
CA SER A 247 6.13 -1.90 27.97
C SER A 247 4.79 -2.33 27.34
N TYR A 248 4.25 -3.45 27.82
CA TYR A 248 2.90 -3.92 27.50
C TYR A 248 1.81 -3.09 28.19
N PHE A 249 2.13 -2.41 29.30
CA PHE A 249 1.14 -1.77 30.18
C PHE A 249 0.99 -0.26 29.93
N THR A 250 2.09 0.42 29.64
CA THR A 250 2.17 1.89 29.64
C THR A 250 2.89 2.40 28.40
N GLY A 251 2.41 3.49 27.80
CA GLY A 251 3.24 4.28 26.91
C GLY A 251 2.82 5.73 26.78
N ASN A 252 3.50 6.40 25.86
CA ASN A 252 3.14 7.72 25.35
C ASN A 252 2.54 7.53 23.94
N TRP A 253 1.46 6.74 23.81
CA TRP A 253 0.77 6.63 22.51
C TRP A 253 0.29 8.02 22.09
N GLY A 254 0.69 8.49 20.90
CA GLY A 254 0.23 9.74 20.27
C GLY A 254 0.51 11.07 21.01
N MET A 255 0.66 11.06 22.33
CA MET A 255 0.73 12.24 23.22
C MET A 255 1.94 13.13 22.97
N ASP A 256 3.05 12.52 22.57
CA ASP A 256 4.31 13.17 22.19
C ASP A 256 4.24 13.75 20.74
N GLY A 257 3.16 13.44 20.02
CA GLY A 257 2.92 13.73 18.61
C GLY A 257 3.89 13.02 17.67
N ALA A 258 3.73 13.22 16.36
CA ALA A 258 4.80 12.91 15.41
C ALA A 258 6.04 13.83 15.56
N THR A 259 6.00 14.75 16.52
CA THR A 259 6.96 15.85 16.68
C THR A 259 8.04 15.60 17.73
N THR A 260 7.95 14.53 18.53
CA THR A 260 9.03 14.11 19.43
C THR A 260 9.19 12.59 19.45
N SER A 261 10.45 12.14 19.53
CA SER A 261 10.83 10.72 19.55
C SER A 261 11.37 10.33 20.93
N ASN A 262 11.05 9.11 21.38
CA ASN A 262 11.50 8.57 22.66
C ASN A 262 11.96 7.12 22.50
N ASP A 263 13.25 6.96 22.16
CA ASP A 263 13.89 5.66 21.92
C ASP A 263 13.89 4.73 23.15
N GLU A 264 13.79 5.28 24.38
CA GLU A 264 13.77 4.46 25.60
C GLU A 264 12.54 3.52 25.63
N LEU A 265 11.45 3.89 24.97
CA LEU A 265 10.22 3.09 24.87
C LEU A 265 10.36 1.86 23.93
N TRP A 266 11.42 1.78 23.11
CA TRP A 266 11.50 0.83 21.98
C TRP A 266 12.72 -0.11 22.05
N TYR A 267 12.56 -1.35 21.63
CA TYR A 267 13.68 -2.29 21.46
C TYR A 267 14.50 -2.03 20.18
N CYS A 268 13.81 -1.61 19.12
CA CYS A 268 14.38 -1.11 17.88
C CYS A 268 13.55 0.14 17.50
N PRO A 269 14.16 1.28 17.17
CA PRO A 269 13.45 2.56 17.07
C PRO A 269 12.41 2.58 15.96
N VAL A 270 11.54 3.59 16.01
CA VAL A 270 10.46 3.84 15.04
C VAL A 270 10.52 5.29 14.57
N ARG A 271 10.02 5.56 13.37
CA ARG A 271 9.74 6.92 12.91
C ARG A 271 8.22 7.18 12.96
N TYR A 272 7.86 8.41 13.29
CA TYR A 272 6.55 8.97 12.98
C TYR A 272 6.66 9.91 11.78
N ALA A 273 5.69 9.86 10.87
CA ALA A 273 5.45 10.91 9.87
C ALA A 273 4.48 11.95 10.43
N ALA A 274 4.67 13.23 10.09
CA ALA A 274 3.96 14.38 10.65
C ALA A 274 3.01 15.05 9.62
N LEU A 275 2.32 14.22 8.85
CA LEU A 275 1.22 14.60 7.98
C LEU A 275 -0.05 14.86 8.80
N ASP A 276 -0.81 15.89 8.38
CA ASP A 276 -2.08 16.31 8.95
C ASP A 276 -3.19 16.04 7.92
N ASP A 277 -3.92 14.94 8.12
CA ASP A 277 -5.02 14.49 7.23
C ASP A 277 -6.38 15.10 7.63
N GLN A 278 -6.36 16.09 8.54
CA GLN A 278 -7.50 16.74 9.19
C GLN A 278 -8.24 15.87 10.24
N ALA A 279 -7.84 14.62 10.46
CA ALA A 279 -8.33 13.74 11.52
C ALA A 279 -7.23 13.33 12.51
N GLU A 280 -6.03 13.07 12.01
CA GLU A 280 -4.82 12.71 12.74
C GLU A 280 -3.66 13.65 12.42
N PHE A 281 -2.70 13.74 13.34
CA PHE A 281 -1.52 14.62 13.25
C PHE A 281 -0.22 13.81 13.17
N GLY A 282 -0.29 12.66 12.52
CA GLY A 282 0.83 11.75 12.27
C GLY A 282 0.73 10.37 12.92
N TYR A 283 1.49 9.43 12.35
CA TYR A 283 1.38 7.97 12.52
C TYR A 283 2.76 7.32 12.30
N LEU A 284 2.89 6.02 12.62
CA LEU A 284 4.17 5.30 12.46
C LEU A 284 4.48 5.06 10.98
N SER A 285 5.73 5.23 10.56
CA SER A 285 6.18 4.82 9.23
C SER A 285 7.50 4.06 9.30
N ASP A 286 7.49 2.78 8.91
CA ASP A 286 8.71 2.01 8.66
C ASP A 286 9.25 2.21 7.23
N LEU A 287 8.47 2.82 6.32
CA LEU A 287 8.94 3.25 4.99
C LEU A 287 10.10 4.26 5.11
N TYR A 288 10.15 5.04 6.20
CA TYR A 288 11.30 5.88 6.56
C TYR A 288 12.65 5.14 6.57
N PHE A 289 12.67 3.85 6.91
CA PHE A 289 13.90 3.04 6.93
C PHE A 289 14.21 2.38 5.57
N ALA A 290 13.30 2.50 4.60
CA ALA A 290 13.37 1.88 3.28
C ALA A 290 13.74 2.89 2.17
N ASP A 291 13.14 4.08 2.20
CA ASP A 291 13.51 5.25 1.39
C ASP A 291 14.83 5.83 1.94
N ILE A 292 15.93 5.75 1.17
CA ILE A 292 17.28 6.15 1.61
C ILE A 292 17.83 7.29 0.73
N TYR A 293 17.52 7.30 -0.57
CA TYR A 293 17.99 8.27 -1.55
C TYR A 293 16.84 8.80 -2.39
N ASN A 294 16.79 10.11 -2.57
CA ASN A 294 15.98 10.65 -3.64
C ASN A 294 16.57 10.31 -5.03
N ALA A 295 15.79 10.55 -6.08
CA ALA A 295 16.16 10.37 -7.50
C ALA A 295 17.57 10.84 -7.92
N ASN A 296 18.13 11.88 -7.28
CA ASN A 296 19.47 12.40 -7.59
C ASN A 296 20.61 11.62 -6.90
N GLY A 297 20.31 10.56 -6.14
CA GLY A 297 21.29 9.81 -5.36
C GLY A 297 21.78 10.59 -4.14
N THR A 298 20.93 11.45 -3.55
CA THR A 298 21.25 12.18 -2.31
C THR A 298 20.32 11.75 -1.19
N PHE A 299 20.84 11.69 0.04
CA PHE A 299 20.16 11.11 1.19
C PHE A 299 18.79 11.75 1.46
N SER A 300 17.78 10.91 1.62
CA SER A 300 16.41 11.28 1.93
C SER A 300 16.23 11.35 3.46
N SER A 301 16.40 12.54 4.01
CA SER A 301 16.28 12.79 5.46
C SER A 301 14.87 12.61 6.01
N TRP A 302 13.85 12.68 5.14
CA TRP A 302 12.44 13.00 5.46
C TRP A 302 12.25 14.31 6.24
N ASP A 303 13.27 15.16 6.30
CA ASP A 303 13.19 16.54 6.79
C ASP A 303 13.98 17.42 5.82
N THR A 304 13.23 18.20 5.04
CA THR A 304 13.68 19.07 3.95
C THR A 304 13.92 20.49 4.44
N ASN A 305 13.32 20.87 5.58
CA ASN A 305 13.32 22.23 6.08
C ASN A 305 14.40 22.45 7.17
N GLY A 306 14.77 21.39 7.90
CA GLY A 306 15.79 21.33 8.94
C GLY A 306 15.28 21.52 10.38
N ASP A 307 13.97 21.46 10.64
CA ASP A 307 13.38 21.74 11.96
C ASP A 307 13.32 20.52 12.90
N GLY A 308 13.59 19.30 12.40
CA GLY A 308 13.57 18.07 13.19
C GLY A 308 12.20 17.39 13.27
N ILE A 309 11.20 17.91 12.57
CA ILE A 309 9.95 17.19 12.27
C ILE A 309 10.17 16.40 10.97
N PHE A 310 9.58 15.21 10.87
CA PHE A 310 9.84 14.27 9.77
C PHE A 310 8.56 13.91 9.04
N GLY A 311 8.61 13.85 7.70
CA GLY A 311 7.43 13.60 6.87
C GLY A 311 6.34 14.63 7.12
N ALA A 312 6.71 15.90 7.29
CA ALA A 312 5.76 16.95 7.60
C ALA A 312 4.89 17.26 6.38
N TRP A 313 3.57 17.26 6.55
CA TRP A 313 2.63 17.88 5.62
C TRP A 313 1.49 18.46 6.45
N SER A 314 1.69 19.67 6.95
CA SER A 314 0.71 20.39 7.78
C SER A 314 0.85 21.90 7.64
N PHE A 315 -0.21 22.64 7.98
CA PHE A 315 -0.16 24.11 8.02
C PHE A 315 0.90 24.67 8.99
N LYS A 316 1.27 23.89 10.03
CA LYS A 316 2.14 24.32 11.12
C LYS A 316 3.63 24.11 10.84
N TYR A 317 3.98 22.98 10.21
CA TYR A 317 5.37 22.57 9.96
C TYR A 317 5.75 22.68 8.47
N GLY A 318 4.79 22.96 7.60
CA GLY A 318 4.99 23.04 6.16
C GLY A 318 4.86 21.67 5.49
N LYS A 319 5.52 21.52 4.33
CA LYS A 319 5.46 20.32 3.50
C LYS A 319 6.86 19.89 3.07
N ASP A 320 7.24 18.67 3.46
CA ASP A 320 8.46 18.00 3.07
C ASP A 320 8.44 17.52 1.62
N LYS A 321 9.63 17.13 1.14
CA LYS A 321 9.85 16.55 -0.19
C LYS A 321 10.38 15.14 -0.03
N LEU A 322 9.44 14.22 0.08
CA LEU A 322 9.66 12.78 0.06
C LEU A 322 9.57 12.30 -1.38
N ASP A 323 10.23 11.20 -1.72
CA ASP A 323 9.90 10.43 -2.93
C ASP A 323 9.42 9.00 -2.62
N LEU A 324 9.49 8.53 -1.37
CA LEU A 324 8.71 7.40 -0.84
C LEU A 324 9.04 6.05 -1.50
N ALA A 325 10.15 5.98 -2.25
CA ALA A 325 10.55 4.81 -3.02
C ALA A 325 11.52 3.92 -2.21
N PRO A 326 11.25 2.61 -2.02
CA PRO A 326 12.14 1.73 -1.26
C PRO A 326 13.48 1.46 -1.97
N ASP A 327 14.59 1.97 -1.42
CA ASP A 327 15.96 1.52 -1.73
C ASP A 327 16.32 0.18 -1.08
N VAL A 328 15.62 -0.19 -0.01
CA VAL A 328 15.69 -1.50 0.64
C VAL A 328 14.30 -1.97 1.09
N TYR A 329 14.10 -3.29 1.10
CA TYR A 329 12.84 -3.90 1.53
C TYR A 329 12.83 -4.09 3.05
N VAL A 330 12.05 -3.28 3.76
CA VAL A 330 11.92 -3.30 5.23
C VAL A 330 10.82 -4.26 5.67
N GLY A 331 11.00 -4.89 6.83
CA GLY A 331 9.94 -5.58 7.57
C GLY A 331 10.28 -5.68 9.05
N ARG A 332 9.27 -5.51 9.91
CA ARG A 332 9.48 -5.45 11.37
C ARG A 332 8.98 -6.69 12.08
N LEU A 333 9.87 -7.30 12.86
CA LEU A 333 9.50 -8.23 13.93
C LEU A 333 9.30 -7.40 15.21
N ALA A 334 8.09 -6.87 15.44
CA ALA A 334 7.77 -5.93 16.52
C ALA A 334 7.72 -6.58 17.93
N CYS A 335 8.55 -7.60 18.17
CA CYS A 335 8.64 -8.37 19.40
C CYS A 335 8.85 -7.48 20.63
N ARG A 336 8.15 -7.81 21.72
CA ARG A 336 8.17 -7.07 22.99
C ARG A 336 8.71 -7.92 24.13
N SER A 337 9.12 -9.14 23.83
CA SER A 337 9.91 -10.01 24.70
C SER A 337 10.69 -11.04 23.88
N LEU A 338 11.76 -11.59 24.48
CA LEU A 338 12.51 -12.72 23.93
C LEU A 338 11.61 -13.94 23.62
N LYS A 339 10.49 -14.12 24.35
CA LYS A 339 9.60 -15.26 24.11
C LYS A 339 8.73 -15.10 22.85
N GLU A 340 8.32 -13.87 22.52
CA GLU A 340 7.68 -13.58 21.23
C GLU A 340 8.64 -13.81 20.08
N LEU A 341 9.89 -13.33 20.21
CA LEU A 341 10.93 -13.55 19.21
C LEU A 341 11.18 -15.06 18.97
N GLN A 342 11.27 -15.85 20.05
CA GLN A 342 11.38 -17.31 19.98
C GLN A 342 10.21 -17.94 19.21
N ASN A 343 8.97 -17.58 19.56
CA ASN A 343 7.79 -18.10 18.87
C ASN A 343 7.82 -17.78 17.37
N LEU A 344 8.29 -16.58 17.00
CA LEU A 344 8.27 -16.11 15.62
C LEU A 344 9.41 -16.70 14.78
N ILE A 345 10.60 -16.88 15.36
CA ILE A 345 11.71 -17.56 14.67
C ILE A 345 11.41 -19.05 14.50
N ASP A 346 10.76 -19.71 15.47
CA ASP A 346 10.26 -21.07 15.28
C ASP A 346 9.24 -21.15 14.12
N LYS A 347 8.39 -20.13 13.96
CA LYS A 347 7.45 -20.02 12.83
C LYS A 347 8.15 -19.79 11.49
N ILE A 348 9.08 -18.84 11.41
CA ILE A 348 9.88 -18.56 10.18
C ILE A 348 10.65 -19.82 9.75
N ILE A 349 11.42 -20.42 10.66
CA ILE A 349 12.19 -21.64 10.39
C ILE A 349 11.29 -22.78 9.94
N ASN A 350 10.10 -22.93 10.53
CA ASN A 350 9.18 -23.98 10.11
C ASN A 350 8.57 -23.69 8.72
N TYR A 351 8.08 -22.47 8.49
CA TYR A 351 7.47 -22.06 7.22
C TYR A 351 8.48 -22.22 6.06
N GLU A 352 9.70 -21.72 6.22
CA GLU A 352 10.72 -21.76 5.17
C GLU A 352 11.31 -23.15 4.90
N ASN A 353 11.14 -24.10 5.83
CA ASN A 353 11.46 -25.52 5.63
C ASN A 353 10.30 -26.36 5.12
N ASN A 354 9.06 -26.07 5.56
CA ASN A 354 7.95 -27.02 5.48
C ASN A 354 6.70 -26.51 4.74
N ALA A 355 6.61 -25.23 4.34
CA ALA A 355 5.44 -24.72 3.61
C ALA A 355 5.42 -25.14 2.12
N TYR A 356 6.58 -25.47 1.54
CA TYR A 356 6.68 -25.72 0.10
C TYR A 356 5.87 -26.94 -0.36
N GLY A 357 5.10 -26.75 -1.43
CA GLY A 357 4.24 -27.78 -2.04
C GLY A 357 3.09 -28.28 -1.16
N LYS A 358 2.72 -27.56 -0.09
CA LYS A 358 1.61 -27.97 0.80
C LYS A 358 0.26 -27.45 0.29
N GLU A 359 -0.74 -28.32 0.25
CA GLU A 359 -2.10 -28.01 -0.21
C GLU A 359 -2.80 -26.87 0.55
N TRP A 360 -2.40 -26.59 1.79
CA TRP A 360 -2.94 -25.44 2.54
C TRP A 360 -2.45 -24.10 1.98
N PHE A 361 -1.25 -24.06 1.38
CA PHE A 361 -0.71 -22.82 0.82
C PHE A 361 -1.50 -22.41 -0.43
N ASN A 362 -1.88 -23.35 -1.30
CA ASN A 362 -2.67 -23.09 -2.52
C ASN A 362 -4.17 -22.77 -2.26
N LYS A 363 -4.49 -22.14 -1.13
CA LYS A 363 -5.83 -21.61 -0.81
C LYS A 363 -5.74 -20.15 -0.39
N MET A 364 -6.75 -19.38 -0.74
CA MET A 364 -6.92 -17.99 -0.32
C MET A 364 -8.26 -17.81 0.40
N LEU A 365 -8.25 -17.16 1.56
CA LEU A 365 -9.46 -16.79 2.30
C LEU A 365 -9.78 -15.32 2.03
N LEU A 366 -11.01 -15.04 1.62
CA LEU A 366 -11.51 -13.69 1.34
C LEU A 366 -12.56 -13.34 2.40
N ILE A 367 -12.46 -12.18 3.03
CA ILE A 367 -13.39 -11.73 4.07
C ILE A 367 -13.74 -10.27 3.84
N GLY A 368 -15.03 -9.96 3.81
CA GLY A 368 -15.52 -8.61 3.55
C GLY A 368 -17.03 -8.47 3.77
N GLY A 369 -17.52 -7.26 3.55
CA GLY A 369 -18.92 -6.88 3.64
C GLY A 369 -19.09 -5.41 3.21
N ASP A 370 -20.13 -4.76 3.73
CA ASP A 370 -20.35 -3.32 3.57
C ASP A 370 -19.34 -2.53 4.41
N THR A 371 -18.77 -1.47 3.82
CA THR A 371 -17.64 -0.71 4.37
C THR A 371 -17.91 0.79 4.42
N PHE A 372 -18.54 1.42 3.43
CA PHE A 372 -18.79 2.87 3.49
C PHE A 372 -20.28 3.23 3.61
N GLY A 373 -21.18 2.27 3.42
CA GLY A 373 -22.61 2.41 3.63
C GLY A 373 -23.29 3.42 2.72
N GLY A 374 -24.60 3.61 2.95
CA GLY A 374 -25.45 4.51 2.15
C GLY A 374 -25.59 4.12 0.67
N ASN A 375 -25.12 2.93 0.29
CA ASN A 375 -25.20 2.36 -1.05
C ASN A 375 -25.35 0.82 -0.96
N ASP A 376 -25.60 0.14 -2.09
CA ASP A 376 -25.86 -1.32 -2.15
C ASP A 376 -24.62 -2.16 -2.54
N VAL A 377 -23.40 -1.61 -2.46
CA VAL A 377 -22.13 -2.31 -2.74
C VAL A 377 -21.52 -2.83 -1.43
N PHE A 378 -21.05 -4.07 -1.45
CA PHE A 378 -20.29 -4.67 -0.35
C PHE A 378 -18.80 -4.49 -0.65
N GLU A 379 -18.25 -3.30 -0.36
CA GLU A 379 -16.99 -2.84 -0.94
C GLU A 379 -15.80 -3.77 -0.62
N GLY A 380 -15.71 -4.30 0.61
CA GLY A 380 -14.70 -5.28 1.01
C GLY A 380 -14.88 -6.69 0.41
N GLU A 381 -16.08 -7.03 -0.09
CA GLU A 381 -16.29 -8.25 -0.88
C GLU A 381 -15.82 -8.07 -2.33
N VAL A 382 -15.99 -6.85 -2.86
CA VAL A 382 -15.56 -6.46 -4.21
C VAL A 382 -14.03 -6.43 -4.31
N SER A 383 -13.35 -5.74 -3.40
CA SER A 383 -11.89 -5.65 -3.37
C SER A 383 -11.22 -7.02 -3.21
N THR A 384 -11.63 -7.79 -2.19
CA THR A 384 -11.07 -9.12 -1.94
C THR A 384 -11.38 -10.12 -3.07
N SER A 385 -12.53 -10.01 -3.74
CA SER A 385 -12.82 -10.78 -4.96
C SER A 385 -11.89 -10.37 -6.11
N TRP A 386 -11.73 -9.07 -6.34
CA TRP A 386 -10.89 -8.51 -7.41
C TRP A 386 -9.43 -8.96 -7.29
N PHE A 387 -8.85 -8.87 -6.08
CA PHE A 387 -7.48 -9.33 -5.79
C PHE A 387 -7.28 -10.80 -6.19
N TYR A 388 -8.26 -11.65 -5.89
CA TYR A 388 -8.17 -13.07 -6.22
C TYR A 388 -8.41 -13.34 -7.71
N ASP A 389 -9.49 -12.82 -8.29
CA ASP A 389 -9.93 -13.17 -9.64
C ASP A 389 -8.98 -12.63 -10.73
N ASN A 390 -8.26 -11.53 -10.47
CA ASN A 390 -7.26 -10.98 -11.40
C ASN A 390 -5.85 -11.59 -11.24
N TYR A 391 -5.43 -11.93 -10.01
CA TYR A 391 -4.00 -12.21 -9.73
C TYR A 391 -3.70 -13.59 -9.13
N MET A 392 -4.71 -14.27 -8.55
CA MET A 392 -4.49 -15.47 -7.71
C MET A 392 -5.22 -16.72 -8.22
N ALA A 393 -6.29 -16.57 -9.01
CA ALA A 393 -7.16 -17.67 -9.46
C ALA A 393 -6.41 -18.81 -10.21
N ASP A 394 -5.33 -18.51 -10.93
CA ASP A 394 -4.48 -19.51 -11.61
C ASP A 394 -3.67 -20.42 -10.64
N LYS A 395 -3.54 -20.02 -9.36
CA LYS A 395 -2.60 -20.60 -8.39
C LYS A 395 -3.23 -21.01 -7.05
N PHE A 396 -4.40 -20.46 -6.73
CA PHE A 396 -5.07 -20.62 -5.42
C PHE A 396 -6.54 -20.99 -5.62
N VAL A 397 -7.11 -21.70 -4.63
CA VAL A 397 -8.56 -21.92 -4.53
C VAL A 397 -9.14 -20.93 -3.51
N LYS A 398 -10.10 -20.08 -3.92
CA LYS A 398 -10.79 -19.18 -2.96
C LYS A 398 -11.74 -19.91 -2.02
N THR A 399 -11.85 -19.38 -0.80
CA THR A 399 -12.95 -19.58 0.13
C THR A 399 -13.37 -18.19 0.61
N SER A 400 -14.64 -17.84 0.47
CA SER A 400 -15.15 -16.54 0.92
C SER A 400 -15.88 -16.66 2.26
N LEU A 401 -15.80 -15.58 3.05
CA LEU A 401 -16.66 -15.28 4.19
C LEU A 401 -17.22 -13.88 3.97
N TYR A 402 -18.35 -13.83 3.29
CA TYR A 402 -19.04 -12.63 2.85
C TYR A 402 -20.36 -12.45 3.61
N VAL A 403 -20.84 -11.21 3.68
CA VAL A 403 -22.12 -10.85 4.29
C VAL A 403 -23.25 -11.03 3.27
N SER A 404 -23.02 -10.66 2.00
CA SER A 404 -24.03 -10.70 0.94
C SER A 404 -24.61 -12.10 0.67
N ASP A 405 -23.80 -13.16 0.78
CA ASP A 405 -24.21 -14.57 0.68
C ASP A 405 -24.46 -15.24 2.05
N GLY A 406 -24.19 -14.50 3.13
CA GLY A 406 -24.34 -14.94 4.52
C GLY A 406 -23.25 -15.90 5.02
N THR A 407 -22.19 -16.20 4.27
CA THR A 407 -21.15 -17.16 4.70
C THR A 407 -20.39 -16.71 5.94
N LEU A 408 -20.15 -15.40 6.10
CA LEU A 408 -19.63 -14.79 7.33
C LEU A 408 -20.66 -14.82 8.47
N THR A 409 -21.92 -14.53 8.13
CA THR A 409 -23.05 -14.23 9.04
C THR A 409 -24.06 -15.38 9.18
N TYR A 410 -23.62 -16.64 9.13
CA TYR A 410 -24.45 -17.84 9.38
C TYR A 410 -25.70 -18.00 8.49
N GLY A 411 -25.67 -17.50 7.25
CA GLY A 411 -26.78 -17.54 6.29
C GLY A 411 -27.75 -16.35 6.40
N TYR A 412 -27.38 -15.28 7.10
CA TYR A 412 -28.13 -14.03 7.15
C TYR A 412 -27.42 -12.93 6.36
N ALA A 413 -27.93 -12.59 5.17
CA ALA A 413 -27.50 -11.40 4.43
C ALA A 413 -28.17 -10.11 4.95
N GLU A 414 -29.33 -10.25 5.60
CA GLU A 414 -30.10 -9.14 6.19
C GLU A 414 -29.62 -8.81 7.63
N PRO A 415 -29.68 -7.53 8.06
CA PRO A 415 -29.25 -7.06 9.38
C PRO A 415 -29.71 -7.92 10.57
N ASN A 416 -28.78 -8.67 11.17
CA ASN A 416 -29.06 -9.58 12.29
C ASN A 416 -28.02 -9.45 13.42
N TYR A 417 -28.48 -8.95 14.58
CA TYR A 417 -27.63 -8.69 15.76
C TYR A 417 -26.85 -9.91 16.24
N PHE A 418 -27.46 -11.10 16.26
CA PHE A 418 -26.77 -12.31 16.74
C PHE A 418 -25.82 -12.87 15.69
N ALA A 419 -26.17 -12.78 14.41
CA ALA A 419 -25.29 -13.20 13.33
C ALA A 419 -24.03 -12.31 13.27
N GLY A 420 -24.20 -10.99 13.21
CA GLY A 420 -23.10 -10.03 13.17
C GLY A 420 -22.20 -10.12 14.40
N LYS A 421 -22.78 -10.16 15.61
CA LYS A 421 -22.01 -10.23 16.86
C LYS A 421 -21.14 -11.48 17.02
N PHE A 422 -21.50 -12.60 16.36
CA PHE A 422 -20.79 -13.87 16.45
C PHE A 422 -20.11 -14.31 15.14
N ALA A 423 -20.13 -13.50 14.08
CA ALA A 423 -19.52 -13.81 12.78
C ALA A 423 -18.05 -14.22 12.89
N TRP A 424 -17.31 -13.64 13.84
CA TRP A 424 -15.95 -14.00 14.22
C TRP A 424 -15.73 -15.49 14.46
N VAL A 425 -16.74 -16.24 14.92
CA VAL A 425 -16.64 -17.70 15.10
C VAL A 425 -16.50 -18.41 13.74
N ASN A 426 -17.16 -17.93 12.69
CA ASN A 426 -16.99 -18.45 11.33
C ASN A 426 -15.60 -18.08 10.80
N VAL A 427 -15.08 -16.88 11.10
CA VAL A 427 -13.69 -16.51 10.75
C VAL A 427 -12.69 -17.42 11.45
N ILE A 428 -12.75 -17.56 12.78
CA ILE A 428 -11.87 -18.45 13.56
C ILE A 428 -11.92 -19.88 13.02
N LYS A 429 -13.12 -20.42 12.80
CA LYS A 429 -13.35 -21.78 12.30
C LYS A 429 -12.73 -21.99 10.91
N THR A 430 -12.98 -21.06 9.99
CA THR A 430 -12.52 -21.17 8.60
C THR A 430 -11.02 -20.94 8.49
N PHE A 431 -10.49 -19.83 9.02
CA PHE A 431 -9.05 -19.51 9.06
C PHE A 431 -8.23 -20.68 9.63
N SER A 432 -8.75 -21.35 10.67
CA SER A 432 -8.12 -22.54 11.29
C SER A 432 -7.96 -23.76 10.36
N THR A 433 -8.52 -23.75 9.14
CA THR A 433 -8.34 -24.81 8.12
C THR A 433 -7.11 -24.64 7.23
N GLY A 434 -6.37 -23.53 7.37
CA GLY A 434 -5.09 -23.28 6.71
C GLY A 434 -5.19 -22.75 5.28
N PHE A 435 -4.55 -21.60 5.05
CA PHE A 435 -4.49 -20.84 3.80
C PHE A 435 -3.07 -20.30 3.58
N GLY A 436 -2.67 -20.05 2.33
CA GLY A 436 -1.42 -19.34 2.03
C GLY A 436 -1.57 -17.83 2.13
N PHE A 437 -2.75 -17.32 1.75
CA PHE A 437 -3.14 -15.91 1.86
C PHE A 437 -4.51 -15.75 2.52
N VAL A 438 -4.67 -14.67 3.28
CA VAL A 438 -5.98 -14.14 3.70
C VAL A 438 -6.04 -12.67 3.29
N ALA A 439 -7.14 -12.26 2.66
CA ALA A 439 -7.46 -10.85 2.43
C ALA A 439 -8.70 -10.49 3.25
N MET A 440 -8.63 -9.38 3.98
CA MET A 440 -9.72 -8.88 4.83
C MET A 440 -9.87 -7.38 4.61
N ASP A 441 -10.98 -6.93 4.03
CA ASP A 441 -11.21 -5.49 3.78
C ASP A 441 -12.56 -5.01 4.32
N GLY A 442 -12.55 -3.83 4.93
CA GLY A 442 -13.61 -3.33 5.81
C GLY A 442 -13.09 -2.37 6.88
N HIS A 443 -13.49 -2.59 8.13
CA HIS A 443 -13.14 -1.73 9.26
C HIS A 443 -12.05 -2.33 10.14
N GLY A 444 -11.03 -1.53 10.42
CA GLY A 444 -9.94 -1.87 11.32
C GLY A 444 -9.94 -1.02 12.59
N SER A 445 -9.18 -1.51 13.56
CA SER A 445 -8.75 -0.82 14.78
C SER A 445 -7.56 -1.59 15.35
N PRO A 446 -6.80 -1.06 16.32
CA PRO A 446 -5.76 -1.84 16.98
C PRO A 446 -6.35 -3.07 17.72
N THR A 447 -7.63 -3.02 18.06
CA THR A 447 -8.35 -4.05 18.80
C THR A 447 -8.90 -5.18 17.92
N ALA A 448 -9.45 -4.83 16.76
CA ALA A 448 -10.44 -5.65 16.05
C ALA A 448 -10.58 -5.28 14.57
N TRP A 449 -11.02 -6.24 13.76
CA TRP A 449 -11.52 -6.04 12.41
C TRP A 449 -13.02 -6.38 12.34
N ALA A 450 -13.80 -5.61 11.59
CA ALA A 450 -15.24 -5.79 11.41
C ALA A 450 -15.75 -5.22 10.07
N THR A 451 -17.04 -5.40 9.78
CA THR A 451 -17.72 -4.88 8.59
C THR A 451 -19.23 -4.72 8.89
N HIS A 452 -20.04 -4.29 7.93
CA HIS A 452 -21.49 -4.07 8.09
C HIS A 452 -22.36 -5.00 7.22
N PHE A 453 -23.64 -5.01 7.54
CA PHE A 453 -24.71 -5.41 6.60
C PHE A 453 -25.04 -4.23 5.68
N THR A 454 -25.76 -4.49 4.58
CA THR A 454 -26.04 -3.55 3.49
C THR A 454 -26.52 -2.15 3.91
N ASN A 455 -26.10 -1.13 3.16
CA ASN A 455 -26.26 0.30 3.41
C ASN A 455 -25.58 0.80 4.70
N GLY A 456 -24.71 0.00 5.33
CA GLY A 456 -24.09 0.27 6.62
C GLY A 456 -25.04 0.20 7.82
N GLU A 457 -26.35 0.01 7.61
CA GLU A 457 -27.36 0.15 8.66
C GLU A 457 -27.46 -1.07 9.58
N GLY A 458 -27.53 -0.81 10.88
CA GLY A 458 -27.85 -1.82 11.90
C GLY A 458 -26.62 -2.31 12.70
N PRO A 459 -26.52 -3.61 13.00
CA PRO A 459 -25.52 -4.15 13.91
C PRO A 459 -24.22 -4.54 13.20
N TRP A 460 -23.08 -4.13 13.77
CA TRP A 460 -21.74 -4.53 13.34
C TRP A 460 -21.59 -6.04 13.13
N VAL A 461 -20.95 -6.41 12.01
CA VAL A 461 -20.48 -7.77 11.71
C VAL A 461 -19.05 -7.90 12.25
N ASN A 462 -18.97 -8.40 13.48
CA ASN A 462 -17.72 -8.56 14.22
C ASN A 462 -16.87 -9.68 13.62
N GLY A 463 -15.69 -9.36 13.10
CA GLY A 463 -14.66 -10.33 12.71
C GLY A 463 -13.64 -10.60 13.82
N LEU A 464 -12.39 -10.83 13.43
CA LEU A 464 -11.32 -11.14 14.39
C LEU A 464 -11.07 -10.00 15.37
N MET A 465 -10.59 -10.35 16.56
CA MET A 465 -10.21 -9.42 17.63
C MET A 465 -8.98 -9.97 18.35
N THR A 466 -8.16 -9.11 18.93
CA THR A 466 -7.04 -9.52 19.82
C THR A 466 -7.51 -10.41 20.98
N TYR A 467 -8.76 -10.27 21.41
CA TYR A 467 -9.42 -11.08 22.44
C TYR A 467 -9.96 -12.45 21.96
N ASN A 468 -10.08 -12.68 20.65
CA ASN A 468 -10.65 -13.93 20.11
C ASN A 468 -9.68 -14.71 19.19
N MET A 469 -8.66 -14.06 18.60
CA MET A 469 -7.73 -14.72 17.67
C MET A 469 -6.80 -15.74 18.34
N ASP A 470 -6.62 -15.68 19.67
CA ASP A 470 -6.01 -16.74 20.48
C ASP A 470 -6.74 -18.10 20.34
N LEU A 471 -7.99 -18.13 19.87
CA LEU A 471 -8.76 -19.34 19.58
C LEU A 471 -8.41 -19.99 18.23
N LEU A 472 -7.59 -19.35 17.38
CA LEU A 472 -7.13 -19.93 16.11
C LEU A 472 -6.36 -21.24 16.33
N SER A 473 -6.59 -22.22 15.46
CA SER A 473 -5.97 -23.54 15.51
C SER A 473 -5.40 -23.99 14.16
N ASN A 474 -4.97 -23.06 13.31
CA ASN A 474 -4.31 -23.35 12.04
C ASN A 474 -2.91 -24.00 12.19
N GLY A 475 -2.32 -23.96 13.39
CA GLY A 475 -1.03 -24.62 13.67
C GLY A 475 0.09 -23.99 12.83
N GLU A 476 0.76 -24.84 12.07
CA GLU A 476 1.84 -24.47 11.15
C GLU A 476 1.34 -23.87 9.81
N MET A 477 0.04 -23.92 9.53
CA MET A 477 -0.57 -23.43 8.28
C MET A 477 -0.80 -21.92 8.35
N GLN A 478 0.28 -21.16 8.37
CA GLN A 478 0.30 -19.74 8.75
C GLN A 478 0.27 -18.84 7.50
N PRO A 479 -0.87 -18.20 7.17
CA PRO A 479 -0.98 -17.36 5.99
C PRO A 479 -0.18 -16.06 6.09
N ILE A 480 0.09 -15.46 4.93
CA ILE A 480 0.32 -14.01 4.81
C ILE A 480 -1.06 -13.34 4.80
N VAL A 481 -1.25 -12.27 5.57
CA VAL A 481 -2.57 -11.62 5.70
C VAL A 481 -2.49 -10.16 5.29
N VAL A 482 -3.37 -9.74 4.38
CA VAL A 482 -3.54 -8.35 3.94
C VAL A 482 -4.83 -7.81 4.56
N ILE A 483 -4.75 -6.64 5.20
CA ILE A 483 -5.79 -6.11 6.09
C ILE A 483 -6.11 -4.65 5.76
N GLY A 484 -7.20 -4.46 5.05
CA GLY A 484 -7.86 -3.17 4.85
C GLY A 484 -8.53 -2.67 6.15
N GLY A 485 -8.75 -1.36 6.20
CA GLY A 485 -9.23 -0.67 7.39
C GLY A 485 -8.15 -0.03 8.27
N CYS A 486 -8.58 0.89 9.13
CA CYS A 486 -7.73 1.74 9.97
C CYS A 486 -6.96 1.00 11.08
N HIS A 487 -5.82 1.56 11.50
CA HIS A 487 -5.03 1.28 12.73
C HIS A 487 -4.73 -0.20 13.05
N ASN A 488 -4.97 -1.12 12.12
CA ASN A 488 -4.84 -2.55 12.38
C ASN A 488 -3.39 -2.96 12.70
N SER A 489 -2.42 -2.21 12.16
CA SER A 489 -0.99 -2.32 12.42
C SER A 489 -0.44 -1.23 13.35
N GLU A 490 -1.26 -0.58 14.19
CA GLU A 490 -0.82 0.48 15.12
C GLU A 490 0.09 -0.07 16.27
N PHE A 491 1.34 -0.41 15.99
CA PHE A 491 2.20 -1.17 16.90
C PHE A 491 2.86 -0.33 18.03
N ASN A 492 2.42 0.92 18.23
CA ASN A 492 2.82 1.80 19.34
C ASN A 492 1.83 1.85 20.51
N ILE A 493 0.80 1.00 20.59
CA ILE A 493 -0.13 0.95 21.75
C ILE A 493 0.34 0.05 22.91
N SER A 494 -0.26 0.28 24.08
CA SER A 494 -0.11 -0.48 25.34
C SER A 494 -1.41 -0.46 26.14
N LEU A 495 -1.58 -1.38 27.10
CA LEU A 495 -2.86 -1.70 27.75
C LEU A 495 -3.64 -0.51 28.33
N LEU A 496 -2.94 0.50 28.87
CA LEU A 496 -3.55 1.68 29.49
C LEU A 496 -3.71 2.88 28.53
N ASP A 497 -3.19 2.76 27.30
CA ASP A 497 -3.28 3.81 26.29
C ASP A 497 -4.74 3.93 25.77
N ASP A 498 -5.56 2.87 25.92
CA ASP A 498 -7.01 2.81 25.68
C ASP A 498 -7.85 3.82 26.50
N LEU A 499 -7.28 4.42 27.54
CA LEU A 499 -7.92 5.53 28.26
C LEU A 499 -7.85 6.87 27.50
N GLN A 500 -7.10 6.93 26.39
CA GLN A 500 -6.77 8.16 25.66
C GLN A 500 -6.75 8.00 24.12
N ASN A 501 -6.46 6.81 23.58
CA ASN A 501 -6.56 6.51 22.16
C ASN A 501 -8.04 6.33 21.76
N PRO A 502 -8.59 7.14 20.82
CA PRO A 502 -9.99 7.04 20.41
C PRO A 502 -10.29 5.84 19.49
N TRP A 503 -9.25 5.19 18.93
CA TRP A 503 -9.36 4.08 17.98
C TRP A 503 -9.34 2.70 18.65
N THR A 504 -8.93 2.62 19.92
CA THR A 504 -9.13 1.44 20.77
C THR A 504 -10.46 1.53 21.51
N TYR A 505 -11.23 0.43 21.49
CA TYR A 505 -12.60 0.38 22.03
C TYR A 505 -12.73 -0.48 23.31
N GLN A 506 -11.61 -0.96 23.84
CA GLN A 506 -11.45 -1.80 25.04
C GLN A 506 -9.94 -2.04 25.28
N PRO A 507 -9.47 -2.30 26.52
CA PRO A 507 -8.06 -2.30 26.90
C PRO A 507 -7.13 -3.14 26.01
N THR A 508 -6.58 -2.52 24.97
CA THR A 508 -5.83 -3.20 23.92
C THR A 508 -4.35 -3.02 24.20
N TYR A 509 -3.65 -4.13 24.47
CA TYR A 509 -2.24 -4.07 24.85
C TYR A 509 -1.29 -4.06 23.66
N GLU A 510 -1.72 -4.51 22.48
CA GLU A 510 -0.96 -4.57 21.23
C GLU A 510 -1.93 -4.57 20.02
N CYS A 511 -1.47 -4.15 18.84
CA CYS A 511 -2.34 -4.10 17.66
C CYS A 511 -2.71 -5.47 17.09
N PHE A 512 -3.85 -5.50 16.41
CA PHE A 512 -4.45 -6.64 15.71
C PHE A 512 -3.42 -7.41 14.86
N SER A 513 -2.72 -6.68 13.99
CA SER A 513 -1.77 -7.26 13.02
C SER A 513 -0.55 -7.86 13.69
N TRP A 514 -0.01 -7.23 14.75
CA TRP A 514 1.11 -7.82 15.49
C TRP A 514 0.69 -9.04 16.32
N HIS A 515 -0.46 -8.98 17.01
CA HIS A 515 -0.99 -10.12 17.75
C HIS A 515 -1.09 -11.36 16.84
N LEU A 516 -1.64 -11.18 15.63
CA LEU A 516 -1.82 -12.24 14.65
C LEU A 516 -0.49 -12.89 14.22
N VAL A 517 0.61 -12.14 14.21
CA VAL A 517 1.96 -12.62 13.88
C VAL A 517 2.66 -13.27 15.07
N LYS A 518 2.67 -12.70 16.28
CA LYS A 518 3.49 -13.25 17.40
C LYS A 518 2.94 -14.48 18.11
N MET A 519 1.71 -14.90 17.83
CA MET A 519 1.12 -16.09 18.47
C MET A 519 1.92 -17.36 18.14
N ALA A 520 2.22 -18.17 19.16
CA ALA A 520 2.96 -19.42 19.03
C ALA A 520 2.14 -20.50 18.29
N ASN A 521 2.69 -21.04 17.21
CA ASN A 521 2.11 -22.15 16.42
C ASN A 521 0.63 -21.93 16.04
N LYS A 522 0.30 -20.71 15.59
CA LYS A 522 -0.99 -20.31 15.00
C LYS A 522 -0.85 -18.92 14.37
N GLY A 523 -1.96 -18.38 13.84
CA GLY A 523 -2.02 -17.00 13.31
C GLY A 523 -1.32 -16.88 11.95
N ALA A 524 -0.87 -15.66 11.62
CA ALA A 524 -0.19 -15.35 10.37
C ALA A 524 1.33 -15.57 10.45
N ILE A 525 2.01 -15.74 9.32
CA ILE A 525 3.47 -15.64 9.24
C ILE A 525 3.94 -14.17 9.11
N ALA A 526 3.10 -13.33 8.49
CA ALA A 526 3.29 -11.90 8.35
C ALA A 526 1.94 -11.20 8.07
N THR A 527 1.85 -9.91 8.38
CA THR A 527 0.68 -9.05 8.13
C THR A 527 1.06 -7.76 7.39
N PHE A 528 0.16 -7.30 6.54
CA PHE A 528 0.16 -5.97 5.93
C PHE A 528 -1.09 -5.20 6.36
N GLY A 529 -0.93 -3.90 6.59
CA GLY A 529 -2.03 -3.00 6.92
C GLY A 529 -1.55 -1.74 7.65
N ASN A 530 -2.50 -0.87 7.98
CA ASN A 530 -2.25 0.54 8.26
C ASN A 530 -1.87 0.81 9.72
N THR A 531 -0.87 1.64 9.96
CA THR A 531 -0.48 2.09 11.32
C THR A 531 -1.37 3.22 11.84
N GLY A 532 -1.99 4.01 10.95
CA GLY A 532 -2.95 5.07 11.25
C GLY A 532 -4.30 4.87 10.54
N LEU A 533 -5.03 5.96 10.38
CA LEU A 533 -6.37 6.03 9.78
C LEU A 533 -6.36 5.76 8.25
N GLY A 534 -6.43 4.49 7.84
CA GLY A 534 -6.56 4.12 6.42
C GLY A 534 -7.79 4.72 5.71
N TYR A 535 -7.65 4.96 4.41
CA TYR A 535 -8.71 5.51 3.54
C TYR A 535 -9.03 4.57 2.37
N GLY A 536 -10.28 4.61 1.90
CA GLY A 536 -10.77 3.94 0.69
C GLY A 536 -11.68 4.88 -0.13
N GLN A 537 -12.35 4.34 -1.17
CA GLN A 537 -13.18 5.13 -2.08
C GLN A 537 -14.64 4.64 -2.15
N GLY A 538 -15.34 4.76 -1.03
CA GLY A 538 -16.79 4.68 -1.04
C GLY A 538 -17.43 5.76 -1.92
N GLY A 539 -18.51 5.42 -2.61
CA GLY A 539 -19.30 6.38 -3.41
C GLY A 539 -20.00 5.78 -4.63
N GLY A 540 -19.43 4.72 -5.21
CA GLY A 540 -19.94 4.03 -6.39
C GLY A 540 -19.33 2.63 -6.53
N TYR A 541 -19.69 1.90 -7.57
CA TYR A 541 -19.01 0.64 -7.93
C TYR A 541 -17.91 0.89 -8.98
N ASP A 542 -18.27 1.56 -10.07
CA ASP A 542 -17.42 1.92 -11.21
C ASP A 542 -18.06 3.18 -11.82
N ASP A 543 -17.89 4.32 -11.15
CA ASP A 543 -18.46 5.61 -11.55
C ASP A 543 -17.79 6.11 -12.84
N ASN A 544 -16.48 5.85 -12.96
CA ASN A 544 -15.63 6.26 -14.08
C ASN A 544 -15.78 5.38 -15.34
N LYS A 545 -16.37 4.18 -15.21
CA LYS A 545 -16.81 3.23 -16.26
C LYS A 545 -15.69 2.61 -17.07
N ASN A 546 -14.52 2.39 -16.46
CA ASN A 546 -13.42 1.70 -17.10
C ASN A 546 -13.48 0.16 -16.95
N GLY A 547 -14.41 -0.37 -16.14
CA GLY A 547 -14.57 -1.79 -15.85
C GLY A 547 -13.78 -2.31 -14.64
N ILE A 548 -13.14 -1.42 -13.89
CA ILE A 548 -12.44 -1.67 -12.63
C ILE A 548 -13.29 -1.07 -11.50
N PRO A 549 -13.43 -1.71 -10.33
CA PRO A 549 -14.11 -1.09 -9.21
C PRO A 549 -13.31 0.09 -8.63
N ASP A 550 -13.96 1.23 -8.36
CA ASP A 550 -13.25 2.43 -7.85
C ASP A 550 -12.49 2.11 -6.54
N GLU A 551 -13.03 1.25 -5.68
CA GLU A 551 -12.42 0.81 -4.42
C GLU A 551 -11.05 0.15 -4.56
N VAL A 552 -10.67 -0.36 -5.75
CA VAL A 552 -9.33 -0.92 -6.01
C VAL A 552 -8.48 -0.03 -6.92
N GLU A 553 -8.97 1.13 -7.36
CA GLU A 553 -8.18 2.14 -8.09
C GLU A 553 -7.55 3.21 -7.18
N TYR A 554 -8.02 3.29 -5.93
CA TYR A 554 -7.71 4.37 -5.00
C TYR A 554 -7.27 3.88 -3.61
N PHE A 555 -6.37 4.64 -2.98
CA PHE A 555 -6.00 4.53 -1.55
C PHE A 555 -5.72 3.08 -1.08
N GLY A 556 -6.28 2.65 0.05
CA GLY A 556 -6.03 1.34 0.66
C GLY A 556 -6.21 0.17 -0.31
N GLY A 557 -7.35 0.09 -1.00
CA GLY A 557 -7.62 -0.98 -1.94
C GLY A 557 -6.65 -1.01 -3.13
N PHE A 558 -6.10 0.13 -3.56
CA PHE A 558 -5.06 0.14 -4.60
C PHE A 558 -3.70 -0.35 -4.10
N ILE A 559 -3.24 0.01 -2.88
CA ILE A 559 -1.96 -0.54 -2.37
C ILE A 559 -2.04 -2.05 -2.13
N GLU A 560 -3.22 -2.56 -1.72
CA GLU A 560 -3.49 -3.99 -1.59
C GLU A 560 -3.57 -4.71 -2.95
N ASP A 561 -4.28 -4.14 -3.92
CA ASP A 561 -4.28 -4.59 -5.32
C ASP A 561 -2.84 -4.70 -5.86
N ARG A 562 -2.01 -3.66 -5.66
CA ARG A 562 -0.62 -3.63 -6.11
C ARG A 562 0.24 -4.70 -5.46
N PHE A 563 -0.05 -5.11 -4.22
CA PHE A 563 0.61 -6.27 -3.58
C PHE A 563 0.24 -7.59 -4.25
N PHE A 564 -1.05 -7.84 -4.49
CA PHE A 564 -1.49 -9.06 -5.17
C PHE A 564 -1.04 -9.10 -6.63
N HIS A 565 -0.98 -7.95 -7.32
CA HIS A 565 -0.36 -7.80 -8.64
C HIS A 565 1.15 -8.13 -8.62
N ALA A 566 1.88 -7.66 -7.60
CA ALA A 566 3.32 -7.92 -7.46
C ALA A 566 3.61 -9.43 -7.28
N TYR A 567 2.90 -10.11 -6.37
CA TYR A 567 3.07 -11.55 -6.17
C TYR A 567 2.49 -12.39 -7.33
N GLY A 568 1.23 -12.12 -7.69
CA GLY A 568 0.43 -12.88 -8.65
C GLY A 568 0.91 -12.73 -10.10
N SER A 569 1.08 -11.50 -10.58
CA SER A 569 1.42 -11.23 -11.99
C SER A 569 2.92 -11.01 -12.21
N LYS A 570 3.57 -10.18 -11.39
CA LYS A 570 5.02 -9.90 -11.52
C LYS A 570 5.92 -11.00 -10.95
N GLY A 571 5.37 -11.96 -10.20
CA GLY A 571 6.13 -13.09 -9.66
C GLY A 571 7.12 -12.70 -8.56
N LYS A 572 6.82 -11.65 -7.78
CA LYS A 572 7.62 -11.24 -6.63
C LYS A 572 7.42 -12.21 -5.47
N ASN A 573 8.27 -13.24 -5.42
CA ASN A 573 8.14 -14.38 -4.50
C ASN A 573 8.95 -14.24 -3.20
N MET A 574 9.49 -13.05 -2.90
CA MET A 574 10.08 -12.69 -1.61
C MET A 574 9.20 -11.61 -0.99
N LEU A 575 8.90 -11.72 0.31
CA LEU A 575 7.82 -10.93 0.92
C LEU A 575 8.07 -9.42 0.87
N GLY A 576 9.29 -8.99 1.20
CA GLY A 576 9.71 -7.59 1.10
C GLY A 576 9.81 -7.09 -0.35
N GLU A 577 10.13 -7.96 -1.32
CA GLU A 577 10.14 -7.57 -2.75
C GLU A 577 8.72 -7.32 -3.26
N ALA A 578 7.74 -8.10 -2.82
CA ALA A 578 6.33 -7.87 -3.13
C ALA A 578 5.81 -6.56 -2.50
N TRP A 579 6.12 -6.32 -1.22
CA TRP A 579 5.84 -5.06 -0.51
C TRP A 579 6.42 -3.83 -1.23
N GLY A 580 7.73 -3.83 -1.49
CA GLY A 580 8.40 -2.69 -2.12
C GLY A 580 7.99 -2.50 -3.59
N THR A 581 7.62 -3.57 -4.29
CA THR A 581 7.03 -3.47 -5.64
C THR A 581 5.64 -2.86 -5.61
N ALA A 582 4.83 -3.16 -4.58
CA ALA A 582 3.51 -2.56 -4.41
C ALA A 582 3.60 -1.04 -4.22
N ILE A 583 4.49 -0.59 -3.30
CA ILE A 583 4.74 0.83 -3.07
C ILE A 583 5.29 1.51 -4.33
N THR A 584 6.29 0.94 -5.01
CA THR A 584 6.84 1.53 -6.25
C THR A 584 5.80 1.62 -7.38
N ASP A 585 4.89 0.65 -7.52
CA ASP A 585 3.77 0.76 -8.46
C ASP A 585 2.77 1.85 -8.02
N TYR A 586 2.47 1.94 -6.73
CA TYR A 586 1.56 2.94 -6.18
C TYR A 586 2.07 4.36 -6.45
N ILE A 587 3.28 4.68 -5.95
CA ILE A 587 3.82 6.05 -5.99
C ILE A 587 4.02 6.56 -7.42
N THR A 588 4.44 5.69 -8.33
CA THR A 588 4.68 6.06 -9.74
C THR A 588 3.39 6.24 -10.54
N VAL A 589 2.29 5.59 -10.13
CA VAL A 589 0.96 5.85 -10.70
C VAL A 589 0.32 7.09 -10.08
N ARG A 590 0.18 7.11 -8.76
CA ARG A 590 -0.67 8.04 -8.01
C ARG A 590 -0.10 9.44 -7.84
N ASP A 591 1.23 9.58 -7.79
CA ASP A 591 1.94 10.81 -7.41
C ASP A 591 1.55 11.34 -6.01
N PRO A 592 1.98 10.65 -4.93
CA PRO A 592 1.58 10.98 -3.56
C PRO A 592 1.92 12.39 -3.12
N MET A 593 2.94 13.02 -3.71
CA MET A 593 3.30 14.40 -3.36
C MET A 593 2.28 15.44 -3.89
N LYS A 594 1.21 15.02 -4.60
CA LYS A 594 0.06 15.86 -4.95
C LYS A 594 -1.16 15.69 -4.04
N ASP A 595 -1.33 14.58 -3.34
CA ASP A 595 -2.50 14.30 -2.49
C ASP A 595 -2.09 13.70 -1.13
N ALA A 596 -2.54 14.31 -0.03
CA ALA A 596 -2.10 13.92 1.31
C ALA A 596 -2.53 12.50 1.70
N ILE A 597 -3.64 12.00 1.14
CA ILE A 597 -4.15 10.65 1.44
C ILE A 597 -3.38 9.60 0.64
N ASP A 598 -3.00 9.89 -0.61
CA ASP A 598 -2.03 9.07 -1.34
C ASP A 598 -0.67 9.00 -0.64
N CYS A 599 -0.23 10.10 0.00
CA CYS A 599 1.02 10.16 0.78
C CYS A 599 0.91 9.27 2.04
N LYS A 600 -0.13 9.47 2.85
CA LYS A 600 -0.42 8.66 4.05
C LYS A 600 -0.49 7.17 3.73
N THR A 601 -1.21 6.80 2.67
CA THR A 601 -1.45 5.39 2.27
C THR A 601 -0.15 4.59 2.14
N VAL A 602 0.90 5.14 1.53
CA VAL A 602 2.18 4.41 1.39
C VAL A 602 3.08 4.53 2.63
N GLU A 603 3.00 5.63 3.37
CA GLU A 603 3.78 5.82 4.60
C GLU A 603 3.33 4.88 5.73
N GLU A 604 2.03 4.63 5.88
CA GLU A 604 1.46 3.88 6.99
C GLU A 604 1.30 2.36 6.73
N TRP A 605 1.44 1.91 5.49
CA TRP A 605 1.21 0.52 5.08
C TRP A 605 2.44 -0.38 5.30
N VAL A 606 2.55 -0.92 6.52
CA VAL A 606 3.76 -1.61 7.01
C VAL A 606 3.74 -3.12 6.82
N LEU A 607 4.93 -3.69 6.60
CA LEU A 607 5.17 -5.13 6.71
C LEU A 607 5.54 -5.52 8.15
N LEU A 608 4.59 -6.11 8.87
CA LEU A 608 4.87 -6.78 10.15
C LEU A 608 5.20 -8.26 9.88
N GLY A 609 6.49 -8.55 9.80
CA GLY A 609 6.99 -9.87 9.41
C GLY A 609 8.43 -9.81 8.90
N ASP A 610 8.89 -10.93 8.35
CA ASP A 610 10.23 -11.08 7.81
C ASP A 610 10.27 -10.65 6.33
N PRO A 611 11.00 -9.57 5.96
CA PRO A 611 11.07 -9.09 4.58
C PRO A 611 11.82 -10.05 3.66
N SER A 612 12.69 -10.90 4.22
CA SER A 612 13.42 -11.94 3.50
C SER A 612 12.65 -13.28 3.44
N LEU A 613 11.39 -13.32 3.91
CA LEU A 613 10.58 -14.54 3.86
C LEU A 613 10.35 -14.99 2.42
N LYS A 614 10.67 -16.25 2.13
CA LYS A 614 10.27 -16.88 0.88
C LYS A 614 8.79 -17.21 0.90
N ILE A 615 7.97 -16.52 0.09
CA ILE A 615 6.52 -16.79 0.01
C ILE A 615 6.28 -18.24 -0.44
N GLY A 616 5.56 -19.00 0.37
CA GLY A 616 5.32 -20.44 0.15
C GLY A 616 6.47 -21.38 0.54
N GLY A 617 7.55 -20.87 1.14
CA GLY A 617 8.71 -21.65 1.60
C GLY A 617 9.68 -22.07 0.48
N TYR A 618 10.79 -22.70 0.86
CA TYR A 618 11.84 -23.14 -0.05
C TYR A 618 11.67 -24.61 -0.50
N PRO A 619 12.04 -24.97 -1.75
CA PRO A 619 12.05 -26.34 -2.26
C PRO A 619 13.04 -27.29 -1.56
#